data_AF-A0A5C8MEW5-F1
#
_entry.id   AF-A0A5C8MEW5-F1
#
_cell.length_a   1.000
_cell.length_b   1.000
_cell.length_c   1.000
_cell.angle_alpha   90.00
_cell.angle_beta   90.00
_cell.angle_gamma   90.00
#
_symmetry.space_group_name_H-M   'P 1'
#
loop_
_entity.id
_entity.type
_entity.pdbx_description
1 polymer ?
#
loop_
_entity_poly.entity_id
_entity_poly.type
_entity_poly.pdbx_seq_one_letter_code
_entity_poly.pdbx_strand_id
1 'polypeptide(L)' 'ALMSDDLSKLPYTIKLSRKALAIIKQNITFSLGIKVLALLLIVPGWLTLWLAIFADMGATLIVTLNSMRLLNVKE' A
#
# COMPACT_ATOMS: atom_id res chain seq x y z
N ALA A 1 5.48 26.71 -5.31
CA ALA A 1 6.91 26.63 -4.97
C ALA A 1 7.06 27.12 -3.53
N LEU A 2 7.23 26.20 -2.57
CA LEU A 2 7.45 26.55 -1.16
C LEU A 2 8.91 26.93 -0.99
N MET A 3 9.18 28.19 -1.34
CA MET A 3 10.43 28.88 -1.08
C MET A 3 10.51 29.13 0.43
N SER A 4 11.63 28.71 1.00
CA SER A 4 12.02 28.74 2.41
C SER A 4 11.48 29.92 3.21
N ASP A 5 10.89 29.65 4.38
CA ASP A 5 11.09 30.57 5.51
C ASP A 5 10.95 29.94 6.91
N ASP A 6 10.99 28.61 7.04
CA ASP A 6 10.82 27.98 8.35
C ASP A 6 11.63 26.68 8.48
N LEU A 7 12.97 26.81 8.58
CA LEU A 7 13.87 25.69 8.86
C LEU A 7 13.54 24.97 10.19
N SER A 8 12.77 25.61 11.07
CA SER A 8 12.25 25.06 12.33
C SER A 8 11.24 23.92 12.13
N LYS A 9 10.62 23.83 10.95
CA LYS A 9 9.60 22.82 10.61
C LYS A 9 10.17 21.59 9.89
N LEU A 10 11.41 21.66 9.37
CA LEU A 10 12.10 20.53 8.72
C LEU A 10 12.10 19.24 9.55
N PRO A 11 12.44 19.24 10.85
CA PRO A 11 12.43 18.02 11.64
C PRO A 11 11.01 17.44 11.80
N TYR A 12 9.98 18.29 11.84
CA TYR A 12 8.57 17.88 11.91
C TYR A 12 8.12 17.24 10.59
N THR A 13 8.40 17.90 9.46
CA THR A 13 8.08 17.38 8.12
C THR A 13 8.82 16.09 7.81
N ILE A 14 10.07 15.94 8.25
CA ILE A 14 10.83 14.69 8.11
C ILE A 14 10.24 13.57 8.97
N LYS A 15 9.80 13.85 10.20
CA LYS A 15 9.11 12.84 11.05
C LYS A 15 7.78 12.40 10.43
N LEU A 16 6.99 13.34 9.92
CA LEU A 16 5.72 13.04 9.28
C LEU A 16 5.92 12.25 7.97
N SER A 17 6.90 12.65 7.16
CA SER A 17 7.25 11.97 5.91
C SER A 17 7.78 10.54 6.14
N ARG A 18 8.56 10.31 7.20
CA ARG A 18 8.98 8.94 7.60
C ARG A 18 7.79 8.07 8.02
N LYS A 19 6.82 8.62 8.75
CA LYS A 19 5.58 7.89 9.09
C LYS A 19 4.78 7.56 7.83
N ALA A 20 4.63 8.51 6.92
CA ALA A 20 3.97 8.26 5.63
C ALA A 20 4.68 7.17 4.82
N LEU A 21 6.02 7.21 4.74
CA LEU A 21 6.81 6.18 4.05
C LEU A 21 6.70 4.81 4.72
N ALA A 22 6.59 4.74 6.05
CA ALA A 22 6.36 3.47 6.74
C ALA A 22 5.01 2.85 6.34
N ILE A 23 3.95 3.66 6.22
CA ILE A 23 2.65 3.15 5.81
C ILE A 23 2.61 2.82 4.31
N ILE A 24 3.27 3.62 3.46
CA ILE A 24 3.44 3.29 2.04
C ILE A 24 4.16 1.94 1.89
N LYS A 25 5.24 1.71 2.64
CA LYS A 25 5.95 0.42 2.65
C LYS A 25 5.04 -0.72 3.11
N GLN A 26 4.21 -0.54 4.15
CA GLN A 26 3.23 -1.56 4.56
C GLN A 26 2.24 -1.89 3.44
N ASN A 27 1.71 -0.89 2.74
CA ASN A 27 0.78 -1.11 1.63
C ASN A 27 1.43 -1.85 0.47
N ILE A 28 2.66 -1.45 0.09
CA ILE A 28 3.42 -2.13 -0.96
C ILE A 28 3.71 -3.58 -0.56
N THR A 29 4.17 -3.82 0.66
CA THR A 29 4.43 -5.17 1.17
C THR A 29 3.17 -6.02 1.20
N PHE A 30 2.01 -5.47 1.57
CA PHE A 30 0.75 -6.21 1.60
C PHE A 30 0.26 -6.56 0.19
N SER A 31 0.30 -5.60 -0.74
CA SER A 31 -0.06 -5.80 -2.14
C SER A 31 0.84 -6.84 -2.82
N LEU A 32 2.15 -6.74 -2.61
CA LEU A 32 3.12 -7.69 -3.14
C LEU A 32 2.97 -9.08 -2.51
N GLY A 33 2.69 -9.14 -1.20
CA GLY A 33 2.43 -10.38 -0.49
C GLY A 33 1.24 -11.15 -1.04
N ILE A 34 0.13 -10.47 -1.33
CA ILE A 34 -1.05 -11.10 -1.94
C ILE A 34 -0.73 -11.60 -3.34
N LYS A 35 -0.01 -10.82 -4.16
CA LYS A 35 0.41 -11.24 -5.50
C LYS A 35 1.28 -12.48 -5.47
N VAL A 36 2.25 -12.54 -4.56
CA VAL A 36 3.15 -13.70 -4.40
C VAL A 36 2.39 -14.93 -3.90
N LEU A 37 1.48 -14.76 -2.94
CA LEU A 37 0.58 -15.82 -2.47
C LEU A 37 -0.25 -16.39 -3.62
N ALA A 38 -0.91 -15.52 -4.40
CA ALA A 38 -1.71 -15.93 -5.54
C ALA A 38 -0.86 -16.70 -6.57
N LEU A 39 0.36 -16.24 -6.84
CA LEU A 39 1.29 -16.89 -7.78
C LEU A 39 1.72 -18.28 -7.28
N LEU A 40 2.07 -18.41 -6.00
CA LEU A 40 2.40 -19.70 -5.37
C LEU A 40 1.22 -20.69 -5.40
N LEU A 41 0.00 -20.20 -5.24
CA LEU A 41 -1.24 -20.98 -5.29
C LEU A 41 -1.62 -21.41 -6.72
N ILE A 42 -1.18 -20.66 -7.74
CA ILE A 42 -1.38 -20.97 -9.17
C ILE A 42 -0.43 -22.07 -9.66
N VAL A 43 0.83 -22.09 -9.22
CA VAL A 43 1.85 -23.07 -9.66
C VAL A 43 1.40 -24.54 -9.53
N PRO A 44 0.78 -25.00 -8.42
CA PRO A 44 0.28 -26.37 -8.31
C PRO A 44 -1.02 -26.63 -9.10
N GLY A 45 -1.62 -25.62 -9.75
CA GLY A 45 -2.84 -25.77 -10.56
C GLY A 45 -4.15 -25.87 -9.76
N TRP A 46 -4.12 -25.54 -8.47
CA TRP A 46 -5.29 -25.63 -7.58
C TRP A 46 -6.27 -24.45 -7.75
N LEU A 47 -5.82 -23.35 -8.34
CA LEU A 47 -6.66 -22.20 -8.66
C LEU A 47 -7.17 -22.31 -10.10
N THR A 48 -8.49 -22.43 -10.25
CA THR A 48 -9.15 -22.21 -11.53
C THR A 48 -8.95 -20.75 -11.95
N LEU A 49 -8.86 -20.47 -13.27
CA LEU A 49 -8.67 -19.12 -13.80
C LEU A 49 -9.67 -18.11 -13.21
N TRP A 50 -10.91 -18.54 -12.97
CA TRP A 50 -11.94 -17.71 -12.36
C TRP A 50 -11.61 -17.30 -10.92
N LEU A 51 -11.08 -18.21 -10.10
CA LEU A 51 -10.68 -17.92 -8.72
C LEU A 51 -9.45 -17.00 -8.67
N ALA A 52 -8.54 -17.15 -9.63
CA ALA A 52 -7.37 -16.27 -9.77
C ALA A 52 -7.78 -14.82 -10.09
N ILE A 53 -8.73 -14.63 -11.02
CA ILE A 53 -9.26 -13.30 -11.36
C ILE A 53 -10.00 -12.69 -10.17
N PHE A 54 -10.80 -13.49 -9.44
CA PHE A 54 -11.50 -13.04 -8.25
C PHE A 54 -10.53 -12.62 -7.13
N ALA A 55 -9.47 -13.38 -6.90
CA ALA A 55 -8.43 -13.06 -5.93
C ALA A 55 -7.68 -11.77 -6.27
N ASP A 56 -7.32 -11.56 -7.55
CA ASP A 56 -6.63 -10.35 -8.00
C ASP A 56 -7.53 -9.11 -7.91
N MET A 57 -8.79 -9.19 -8.34
CA MET A 57 -9.75 -8.10 -8.18
C MET A 57 -10.04 -7.79 -6.70
N GLY A 58 -10.23 -8.82 -5.86
CA GLY A 58 -10.42 -8.67 -4.42
C GLY A 58 -9.21 -8.03 -3.73
N ALA A 59 -8.00 -8.43 -4.10
CA ALA A 59 -6.76 -7.83 -3.61
C ALA A 59 -6.67 -6.35 -3.98
N THR A 60 -7.01 -6.01 -5.21
CA THR A 60 -7.02 -4.62 -5.70
C THR A 60 -8.00 -3.74 -4.91
N LEU A 61 -9.19 -4.26 -4.60
CA LEU A 61 -10.17 -3.59 -3.74
C LEU A 61 -9.66 -3.41 -2.31
N ILE A 62 -9.04 -4.43 -1.71
CA ILE A 62 -8.48 -4.35 -0.36
C ILE A 62 -7.35 -3.30 -0.30
N VAL A 63 -6.43 -3.31 -1.26
CA VAL A 63 -5.33 -2.33 -1.34
C VAL A 63 -5.86 -0.92 -1.56
N THR A 64 -6.90 -0.77 -2.40
CA THR A 64 -7.56 0.53 -2.64
C THR A 64 -8.25 1.03 -1.37
N LEU A 65 -9.00 0.19 -0.65
CA LEU A 65 -9.62 0.54 0.62
C LEU A 65 -8.58 0.90 1.69
N ASN A 66 -7.48 0.15 1.77
CA ASN A 66 -6.39 0.45 2.69
C ASN A 66 -5.67 1.76 2.33
N SER A 67 -5.58 2.08 1.03
CA SER A 67 -5.09 3.37 0.54
C SER A 67 -6.06 4.52 0.85
N MET A 68 -7.38 4.30 0.80
CA MET A 68 -8.38 5.28 1.23
C MET A 68 -8.37 5.50 2.75
N ARG A 69 -8.09 4.45 3.54
CA ARG A 69 -7.85 4.58 4.99
C ARG A 69 -6.64 5.47 5.27
N LEU A 70 -5.61 5.41 4.41
CA LEU A 70 -4.45 6.28 4.50
C LEU A 70 -4.79 7.75 4.22
N LEU A 71 -5.71 8.02 3.29
CA LEU A 71 -6.20 9.37 2.98
C LEU A 71 -7.03 10.00 4.12
N ASN A 72 -7.56 9.19 5.04
CA ASN A 72 -8.27 9.66 6.23
C ASN A 72 -7.35 9.95 7.43
N VAL A 73 -6.02 9.86 7.25
CA VAL A 73 -5.08 10.47 8.20
C VAL A 73 -5.10 11.97 7.94
N LYS A 74 -6.13 12.63 8.48
CA LYS A 74 -6.16 14.08 8.68
C LYS A 74 -5.00 14.46 9.59
N GLU A 75 -4.07 15.25 9.06
CA GLU A 75 -3.54 16.40 9.81
C GLU A 75 -4.51 17.57 9.56
#